data_AF-A0A6M1UBV2-F1
#
_entry.id   AF-A0A6M1UBV2-F1
#
_cell.length_a   1.000
_cell.length_b   1.000
_cell.length_c   1.000
_cell.angle_alpha   90.00
_cell.angle_beta   90.00
_cell.angle_gamma   90.00
#
_symmetry.space_group_name_H-M   'P 1'
#
loop_
_entity.id
_entity.type
_entity.pdbx_description
1 polymer ?
#
loop_
_entity_poly.entity_id
_entity_poly.type
_entity_poly.pdbx_seq_one_letter_code
_entity_poly.pdbx_strand_id
1 'polypeptide(L)'
;MKAEDKVAYQRLSVLELAEALGNVSKVFRERAMSRIQFYEYKRRFQTHGFEGLKDSLPIHKSHPQPTPKEVMDKLLEMSLNNPTWGWARLSDMLKLQGTYVSPPPTIQNILHKHGMGSRYARLLKLEEKVLQNPVELTAEQAILIEKANLCFHERHVESSRPGELLAQDTFIVGTLKRVGKVYLQAVVDTYGSYAFGFLHTEKLPECAIAFLHNDVLPFYRKHGLSVSVFFTDNGREFCGRETHPCELYLALNDIEHRKTRVRRPQTNCFVERLPSDKCGASGPY
;
A
#
# COMPACT_ATOMS: atom_id res chain seq x y z
N MET A 1 -26.46 22.24 12.38
CA MET A 1 -25.88 23.05 11.28
C MET A 1 -24.48 23.46 11.68
N LYS A 2 -23.45 23.25 10.85
CA LYS A 2 -22.07 23.61 11.21
C LYS A 2 -21.90 25.13 11.22
N ALA A 3 -20.96 25.65 12.01
CA ALA A 3 -20.75 27.10 12.16
C ALA A 3 -20.39 27.79 10.84
N GLU A 4 -19.58 27.12 10.01
CA GLU A 4 -19.16 27.59 8.68
C GLU A 4 -20.35 27.72 7.72
N ASP A 5 -21.29 26.76 7.75
CA ASP A 5 -22.49 26.80 6.93
C ASP A 5 -23.40 27.97 7.31
N LYS A 6 -23.47 28.31 8.61
CA LYS A 6 -24.28 29.43 9.11
C LYS A 6 -23.84 30.77 8.53
N VAL A 7 -22.54 30.99 8.42
CA VAL A 7 -21.97 32.22 7.84
C VAL A 7 -22.26 32.26 6.33
N ALA A 8 -22.12 31.14 5.63
CA ALA A 8 -22.43 31.06 4.19
C ALA A 8 -23.92 31.34 3.90
N TYR A 9 -24.86 30.79 4.69
CA TYR A 9 -26.29 31.07 4.56
C TYR A 9 -26.64 32.53 4.85
N GLN A 10 -25.99 33.16 5.83
CA GLN A 10 -26.18 34.60 6.08
C GLN A 10 -25.74 35.43 4.87
N ARG A 11 -24.61 35.09 4.25
CA ARG A 11 -24.12 35.78 3.03
C ARG A 11 -25.02 35.54 1.84
N LEU A 12 -25.56 34.33 1.69
CA LEU A 12 -26.52 34.00 0.63
C LEU A 12 -27.80 34.82 0.77
N SER A 13 -28.35 34.92 1.99
CA SER A 13 -29.54 35.73 2.29
C SER A 13 -29.37 37.20 1.90
N VAL A 14 -28.14 37.75 1.97
CA VAL A 14 -27.87 39.12 1.53
C VAL A 14 -27.94 39.26 0.01
N LEU A 15 -27.49 38.24 -0.74
CA LEU A 15 -27.55 38.23 -2.20
C LEU A 15 -29.01 38.08 -2.69
N GLU A 16 -29.78 37.19 -2.06
CA GLU A 16 -31.21 36.99 -2.35
C GLU A 16 -32.03 38.25 -2.05
N LEU A 17 -31.75 38.93 -0.92
CA LEU A 17 -32.41 40.19 -0.57
C LEU A 17 -32.13 41.29 -1.60
N ALA A 18 -30.92 41.32 -2.17
CA ALA A 18 -30.56 42.27 -3.21
C ALA A 18 -31.30 42.02 -4.53
N GLU A 19 -31.55 40.75 -4.87
CA GLU A 19 -32.34 40.37 -6.03
C GLU A 19 -33.82 40.74 -5.85
N ALA A 20 -34.39 40.44 -4.68
CA ALA A 20 -35.79 40.75 -4.38
C ALA A 20 -36.09 42.26 -4.36
N LEU A 21 -35.16 43.08 -3.86
CA LEU A 21 -35.36 44.53 -3.75
C LEU A 21 -35.05 45.31 -5.03
N GLY A 22 -34.30 44.72 -5.98
CA GLY A 22 -33.81 45.40 -7.18
C GLY A 22 -32.90 46.62 -6.91
N ASN A 23 -32.56 46.91 -5.64
CA ASN A 23 -31.79 48.08 -5.23
C ASN A 23 -30.76 47.71 -4.16
N VAL A 24 -29.52 47.52 -4.62
CA VAL A 24 -28.35 47.17 -3.80
C VAL A 24 -28.03 48.21 -2.72
N SER A 25 -28.33 49.50 -2.95
CA SER A 25 -28.03 50.56 -1.99
C SER A 25 -28.87 50.48 -0.72
N LYS A 26 -30.08 49.91 -0.81
CA LYS A 26 -30.97 49.71 0.35
C LYS A 26 -30.46 48.56 1.22
N VAL A 27 -29.95 47.50 0.60
CA VAL A 27 -29.34 46.34 1.28
C VAL A 27 -28.15 46.74 2.15
N PHE A 28 -27.30 47.66 1.69
CA PHE A 28 -26.16 48.14 2.48
C PHE A 28 -26.57 48.80 3.80
N ARG A 29 -27.72 49.51 3.80
CA ARG A 29 -28.25 50.17 5.01
C ARG A 29 -28.90 49.17 5.95
N GLU A 30 -29.68 48.22 5.43
CA GLU A 30 -30.40 47.23 6.24
C GLU A 30 -29.48 46.17 6.85
N ARG A 31 -28.38 45.81 6.18
CA ARG A 31 -27.45 44.75 6.60
C ARG A 31 -26.10 45.26 7.12
N ALA A 32 -25.93 46.58 7.25
CA ALA A 32 -24.69 47.23 7.69
C ALA A 32 -23.43 46.70 6.97
N MET A 33 -23.50 46.52 5.65
CA MET A 33 -22.45 45.91 4.82
C MET A 33 -21.81 46.95 3.91
N SER A 34 -20.48 46.84 3.70
CA SER A 34 -19.80 47.69 2.72
C SER A 34 -20.09 47.25 1.28
N ARG A 35 -20.09 48.22 0.36
CA ARG A 35 -20.22 47.94 -1.09
C ARG A 35 -19.18 46.93 -1.57
N ILE A 36 -17.94 47.03 -1.07
CA ILE A 36 -16.83 46.15 -1.47
C ILE A 36 -17.12 44.69 -1.08
N GLN A 37 -17.53 44.45 0.17
CA GLN A 37 -17.87 43.10 0.66
C GLN A 37 -19.01 42.46 -0.14
N PHE A 38 -20.05 43.24 -0.49
CA PHE A 38 -21.17 42.71 -1.28
C PHE A 38 -20.72 42.20 -2.66
N TYR A 39 -19.95 43.01 -3.40
CA TYR A 39 -19.48 42.59 -4.72
C TYR A 39 -18.46 41.46 -4.63
N GLU A 40 -17.70 41.36 -3.54
CA GLU A 40 -16.83 40.22 -3.28
C GLU A 40 -17.62 38.93 -3.07
N TYR A 41 -18.69 38.95 -2.25
CA TYR A 41 -19.58 37.80 -2.07
C TYR A 41 -20.29 37.42 -3.36
N LYS A 42 -20.80 38.41 -4.11
CA LYS A 42 -21.44 38.17 -5.41
C LYS A 42 -20.47 37.49 -6.38
N ARG A 43 -19.22 37.97 -6.46
CA ARG A 43 -18.18 37.36 -7.29
C ARG A 43 -17.87 35.93 -6.85
N ARG A 44 -17.64 35.69 -5.56
CA ARG A 44 -17.36 34.34 -5.03
C ARG A 44 -18.50 33.37 -5.27
N PHE A 45 -19.74 33.82 -5.11
CA PHE A 45 -20.94 33.03 -5.39
C PHE A 45 -21.07 32.68 -6.88
N GLN A 46 -20.80 33.63 -7.77
CA GLN A 46 -20.81 33.38 -9.22
C GLN A 46 -19.69 32.41 -9.67
N THR A 47 -18.51 32.48 -9.05
CA THR A 47 -17.38 31.61 -9.44
C THR A 47 -17.45 30.20 -8.82
N HIS A 48 -17.88 30.08 -7.57
CA HIS A 48 -17.77 28.84 -6.79
C HIS A 48 -19.09 28.39 -6.13
N GLY A 49 -20.22 29.04 -6.45
CA GLY A 49 -21.51 28.72 -5.85
C GLY A 49 -21.55 28.96 -4.34
N PHE A 50 -22.33 28.15 -3.64
CA PHE A 50 -22.50 28.24 -2.18
C PHE A 50 -21.18 27.99 -1.41
N GLU A 51 -20.33 27.09 -1.89
CA GLU A 51 -19.02 26.81 -1.27
C GLU A 51 -18.12 28.06 -1.25
N GLY A 52 -18.22 28.92 -2.27
CA GLY A 52 -17.49 30.19 -2.33
C GLY A 52 -17.86 31.21 -1.24
N LEU A 53 -19.03 31.05 -0.62
CA LEU A 53 -19.48 31.92 0.47
C LEU A 53 -19.00 31.47 1.85
N LYS A 54 -18.41 30.27 1.96
CA LYS A 54 -17.78 29.82 3.21
C LYS A 54 -16.50 30.60 3.49
N ASP A 55 -16.14 30.73 4.76
CA ASP A 55 -14.86 31.32 5.14
C ASP A 55 -13.71 30.42 4.72
N SER A 56 -12.92 30.91 3.77
CA SER A 56 -11.65 30.28 3.40
C SER A 56 -10.57 30.81 4.31
N LEU A 57 -9.77 29.91 4.88
CA LEU A 57 -8.56 30.30 5.61
C LEU A 57 -7.64 31.11 4.68
N PRO A 58 -6.98 32.18 5.17
CA PRO A 58 -5.99 32.89 4.39
C PRO A 58 -4.89 31.92 3.93
N ILE A 59 -4.84 31.62 2.63
CA ILE A 59 -3.74 30.84 2.06
C ILE A 59 -2.56 31.79 1.89
N HIS A 60 -1.63 31.76 2.84
CA HIS A 60 -0.36 32.47 2.68
C HIS A 60 0.36 31.93 1.44
N LYS A 61 0.54 32.79 0.42
CA LYS A 61 1.14 32.39 -0.88
C LYS A 61 2.59 31.92 -0.74
N SER A 62 3.33 32.45 0.22
CA SER A 62 4.70 32.03 0.51
C SER A 62 5.07 32.33 1.96
N HIS A 63 5.93 31.48 2.54
CA HIS A 63 6.61 31.81 3.78
C HIS A 63 7.84 32.67 3.45
N PRO A 64 8.16 33.73 4.23
CA PRO A 64 9.31 34.60 3.96
C PRO A 64 10.67 33.89 4.00
N GLN A 65 10.75 32.78 4.74
CA GLN A 65 11.96 31.96 4.89
C GLN A 65 11.67 30.51 4.48
N PRO A 66 11.52 30.22 3.18
CA PRO A 66 11.40 28.84 2.72
C PRO A 66 12.78 28.17 2.79
N THR A 67 12.82 26.88 3.15
CA THR A 67 14.04 26.09 3.04
C THR A 67 14.49 26.06 1.57
N PRO A 68 15.76 26.40 1.25
CA PRO A 68 16.25 26.34 -0.12
C PRO A 68 16.03 24.97 -0.73
N LYS A 69 15.67 24.92 -2.02
CA LYS A 69 15.35 23.67 -2.71
C LYS A 69 16.51 22.68 -2.69
N GLU A 70 17.74 23.17 -2.87
CA GLU A 70 18.96 22.35 -2.79
C GLU A 70 19.12 21.63 -1.44
N VAL A 71 18.78 22.33 -0.35
CA VAL A 71 18.84 21.77 1.01
C VAL A 71 17.75 20.70 1.20
N MET A 72 16.56 20.94 0.67
CA MET A 72 15.48 19.95 0.69
C MET A 72 15.85 18.71 -0.12
N ASP A 73 16.36 18.86 -1.34
CA ASP A 73 16.71 17.75 -2.22
C ASP A 73 17.79 16.86 -1.57
N LYS A 74 18.82 17.46 -0.97
CA LYS A 74 19.83 16.74 -0.17
C LYS A 74 19.23 15.98 1.01
N LEU A 75 18.30 16.61 1.75
CA LEU A 75 17.61 15.96 2.87
C LEU A 75 16.79 14.75 2.39
N LEU A 76 16.04 14.90 1.30
CA LEU A 76 15.22 13.82 0.74
C LEU A 76 16.09 12.66 0.25
N GLU A 77 17.17 12.96 -0.47
CA GLU A 77 18.13 11.97 -0.95
C GLU A 77 18.78 11.20 0.22
N MET A 78 19.26 11.92 1.24
CA MET A 78 19.85 11.30 2.43
C MET A 78 18.84 10.42 3.18
N SER A 79 17.58 10.84 3.24
CA SER A 79 16.50 10.08 3.89
C SER A 79 16.14 8.81 3.14
N LEU A 80 16.19 8.84 1.80
CA LEU A 80 16.00 7.67 0.95
C LEU A 80 17.18 6.70 1.06
N ASN A 81 18.41 7.22 1.09
CA ASN A 81 19.60 6.41 1.26
C ASN A 81 19.63 5.72 2.64
N ASN A 82 19.02 6.36 3.66
CA ASN A 82 18.98 5.83 5.03
C ASN A 82 17.56 5.84 5.63
N PRO A 83 16.67 4.92 5.22
CA PRO A 83 15.26 4.90 5.63
C PRO A 83 15.04 4.68 7.14
N THR A 84 16.06 4.24 7.87
CA THR A 84 16.00 3.97 9.32
C THR A 84 16.32 5.19 10.17
N TRP A 85 16.97 6.23 9.62
CA TRP A 85 17.44 7.36 10.42
C TRP A 85 16.28 8.25 10.86
N GLY A 86 16.27 8.67 12.12
CA GLY A 86 15.33 9.67 12.60
C GLY A 86 15.70 11.08 12.12
N TRP A 87 14.78 12.04 12.27
CA TRP A 87 15.02 13.45 11.93
C TRP A 87 16.25 14.04 12.66
N ALA A 88 16.53 13.62 13.90
CA ALA A 88 17.67 14.13 14.68
C ALA A 88 18.99 13.71 14.03
N ARG A 89 19.11 12.43 13.68
CA ARG A 89 20.29 11.88 13.00
C ARG A 89 20.48 12.49 11.60
N LEU A 90 19.39 12.72 10.86
CA LEU A 90 19.44 13.41 9.57
C LEU A 90 19.94 14.85 9.73
N SER A 91 19.45 15.59 10.73
CA SER A 91 19.94 16.92 11.06
C SER A 91 21.45 16.93 11.33
N ASP A 92 21.92 16.02 12.18
CA ASP A 92 23.33 15.99 12.57
C ASP A 92 24.25 15.58 11.41
N MET A 93 23.78 14.66 10.55
CA MET A 93 24.52 14.29 9.35
C MET A 93 24.59 15.43 8.32
N LEU A 94 23.50 16.18 8.15
CA LEU A 94 23.51 17.36 7.27
C LEU A 94 24.44 18.45 7.78
N LYS A 95 24.49 18.67 9.11
CA LYS A 95 25.46 19.59 9.73
C LYS A 95 26.90 19.16 9.47
N LEU A 96 27.21 17.87 9.56
CA LEU A 96 28.53 17.33 9.24
C LEU A 96 28.92 17.56 7.77
N GLN A 97 27.95 17.55 6.86
CA GLN A 97 28.14 17.87 5.44
C GLN A 97 28.15 19.39 5.15
N GLY A 98 28.18 20.24 6.18
CA GLY A 98 28.17 21.70 6.05
C GLY A 98 26.83 22.30 5.60
N THR A 99 25.76 21.50 5.58
CA THR A 99 24.42 21.95 5.20
C THR A 99 23.58 22.18 6.46
N TYR A 100 23.28 23.44 6.76
CA TYR A 100 22.45 23.77 7.92
C TYR A 100 20.96 23.72 7.57
N VAL A 101 20.20 22.95 8.35
CA VAL A 101 18.74 22.92 8.27
C VAL A 101 18.17 23.40 9.60
N SER A 102 17.05 24.11 9.51
CA SER A 102 16.23 24.54 10.63
C SER A 102 15.80 23.37 11.54
N PRO A 103 15.29 23.66 12.75
CA PRO A 103 15.14 22.68 13.84
C PRO A 103 14.42 21.39 13.43
N PRO A 104 14.62 20.27 14.18
CA PRO A 104 14.05 18.96 13.86
C PRO A 104 12.57 18.89 13.42
N PRO A 105 11.64 19.73 13.95
CA PRO A 105 10.26 19.78 13.45
C PRO A 105 10.14 20.19 11.98
N THR A 106 11.05 21.03 11.48
CA THR A 106 11.05 21.47 10.07
C THR A 106 11.41 20.32 9.15
N ILE A 107 12.43 19.53 9.50
CA ILE A 107 12.83 18.32 8.78
C ILE A 107 11.66 17.33 8.74
N GLN A 108 11.01 17.09 9.88
CA GLN A 108 9.86 16.19 9.96
C GLN A 108 8.68 16.69 9.10
N ASN A 109 8.41 17.99 9.08
CA ASN A 109 7.37 18.58 8.24
C ASN A 109 7.69 18.46 6.74
N ILE A 110 8.95 18.68 6.35
CA ILE A 110 9.40 18.49 4.95
C ILE A 110 9.20 17.02 4.56
N LEU A 111 9.66 16.08 5.39
CA LEU A 111 9.48 14.66 5.13
C LEU A 111 8.00 14.27 5.04
N HIS A 112 7.12 14.76 5.91
CA HIS A 112 5.69 14.51 5.80
C HIS A 112 5.08 15.04 4.51
N LYS A 113 5.41 16.28 4.11
CA LYS A 113 4.94 16.87 2.84
C LYS A 113 5.35 16.05 1.62
N HIS A 114 6.50 15.39 1.69
CA HIS A 114 6.99 14.50 0.64
C HIS A 114 6.67 13.02 0.90
N GLY A 115 5.71 12.67 1.76
CA GLY A 115 5.29 11.28 1.98
C GLY A 115 6.38 10.37 2.56
N MET A 116 7.33 10.93 3.30
CA MET A 116 8.48 10.25 3.94
C MET A 116 8.49 10.42 5.46
N GLY A 117 7.34 10.77 6.06
CA GLY A 117 7.23 11.09 7.49
C GLY A 117 7.52 9.93 8.45
N SER A 118 7.30 8.69 8.00
CA SER A 118 7.56 7.48 8.78
C SER A 118 8.67 6.63 8.17
N ARG A 119 9.25 5.72 8.96
CA ARG A 119 10.20 4.72 8.47
C ARG A 119 9.59 3.87 7.34
N TYR A 120 8.35 3.41 7.53
CA TYR A 120 7.65 2.62 6.53
C TYR A 120 7.42 3.40 5.22
N ALA A 121 6.98 4.65 5.33
CA ALA A 121 6.76 5.50 4.16
C ALA A 121 8.05 5.75 3.35
N ARG A 122 9.19 5.86 4.03
CA ARG A 122 10.51 5.95 3.36
C ARG A 122 10.92 4.66 2.67
N LEU A 123 10.65 3.51 3.27
CA LEU A 123 10.90 2.22 2.62
C LEU A 123 10.02 2.03 1.39
N LEU A 124 8.74 2.39 1.46
CA LEU A 124 7.82 2.33 0.33
C LEU A 124 8.28 3.25 -0.82
N LYS A 125 8.76 4.45 -0.51
CA LYS A 125 9.35 5.36 -1.52
C LYS A 125 10.63 4.81 -2.14
N LEU A 126 11.47 4.17 -1.34
CA LEU A 126 12.68 3.53 -1.85
C LEU A 126 12.33 2.39 -2.80
N GLU A 127 11.33 1.59 -2.45
CA GLU A 127 10.78 0.52 -3.29
C GLU A 127 10.20 1.07 -4.60
N GLU A 128 9.40 2.14 -4.56
CA GLU A 128 8.87 2.82 -5.75
C GLU A 128 9.99 3.31 -6.68
N LYS A 129 11.06 3.88 -6.10
CA LYS A 129 12.22 4.36 -6.87
C LYS A 129 12.94 3.22 -7.60
N VAL A 130 13.09 2.07 -6.96
CA VAL A 130 13.71 0.87 -7.55
C VAL A 130 12.85 0.28 -8.68
N LEU A 131 11.52 0.33 -8.54
CA LEU A 131 10.60 -0.10 -9.59
C LEU A 131 10.68 0.80 -10.83
N GLN A 132 10.77 2.12 -10.63
CA GLN A 132 10.82 3.07 -11.75
C GLN A 132 12.20 3.12 -12.42
N ASN A 133 13.27 2.97 -11.64
CA ASN A 133 14.64 2.96 -12.14
C ASN A 133 15.39 1.83 -11.42
N PRO A 134 15.91 0.82 -12.14
CA PRO A 134 16.69 -0.26 -11.53
C PRO A 134 18.02 0.30 -11.02
N VAL A 135 17.99 0.82 -9.80
CA VAL A 135 19.15 1.31 -9.05
C VAL A 135 19.67 0.14 -8.22
N GLU A 136 21.00 -0.03 -8.19
CA GLU A 136 21.63 -1.02 -7.30
C GLU A 136 21.39 -0.63 -5.84
N LEU A 137 20.62 -1.44 -5.12
CA LEU A 137 20.40 -1.30 -3.69
C LEU A 137 21.62 -1.78 -2.90
N THR A 138 21.93 -1.11 -1.79
CA THR A 138 22.90 -1.65 -0.84
C THR A 138 22.32 -2.87 -0.11
N ALA A 139 23.19 -3.80 0.31
CA ALA A 139 22.76 -5.02 1.01
C ALA A 139 21.90 -4.72 2.25
N GLU A 140 22.22 -3.65 3.00
CA GLU A 140 21.41 -3.22 4.14
C GLU A 140 20.01 -2.75 3.74
N GLN A 141 19.90 -2.02 2.61
CA GLN A 141 18.63 -1.52 2.10
C GLN A 141 17.75 -2.66 1.60
N ALA A 142 18.33 -3.64 0.90
CA ALA A 142 17.61 -4.83 0.46
C ALA A 142 16.99 -5.59 1.65
N ILE A 143 17.79 -5.86 2.70
CA ILE A 143 17.30 -6.52 3.93
C ILE A 143 16.18 -5.71 4.59
N LEU A 144 16.27 -4.37 4.58
CA LEU A 144 15.26 -3.51 5.18
C LEU A 144 13.95 -3.50 4.39
N ILE A 145 14.02 -3.50 3.07
CA ILE A 145 12.85 -3.60 2.20
C ILE A 145 12.23 -4.99 2.33
N GLU A 146 13.01 -6.06 2.30
CA GLU A 146 12.54 -7.44 2.52
C GLU A 146 11.83 -7.60 3.86
N LYS A 147 12.38 -7.02 4.94
CA LYS A 147 11.72 -7.02 6.25
C LYS A 147 10.40 -6.26 6.27
N ALA A 148 10.23 -5.25 5.42
CA ALA A 148 9.02 -4.43 5.36
C ALA A 148 8.00 -4.98 4.35
N ASN A 149 8.47 -5.64 3.30
CA ASN A 149 7.70 -6.25 2.24
C ASN A 149 8.42 -7.52 1.79
N LEU A 150 7.98 -8.66 2.34
CA LEU A 150 8.54 -9.98 2.06
C LEU A 150 8.53 -10.31 0.56
N CYS A 151 7.54 -9.80 -0.19
CA CYS A 151 7.40 -10.00 -1.63
C CYS A 151 8.44 -9.26 -2.49
N PHE A 152 9.30 -8.39 -1.90
CA PHE A 152 10.29 -7.64 -2.68
C PHE A 152 11.30 -8.54 -3.38
N HIS A 153 11.70 -9.66 -2.76
CA HIS A 153 12.64 -10.60 -3.35
C HIS A 153 12.02 -11.40 -4.51
N GLU A 154 10.72 -11.71 -4.43
CA GLU A 154 10.00 -12.57 -5.37
C GLU A 154 9.41 -11.88 -6.58
N ARG A 155 9.40 -10.54 -6.64
CA ARG A 155 8.98 -9.82 -7.85
C ARG A 155 9.79 -10.16 -9.09
N HIS A 156 10.98 -10.74 -8.93
CA HIS A 156 11.80 -11.22 -10.04
C HIS A 156 11.36 -12.59 -10.59
N VAL A 157 10.41 -13.27 -9.92
CA VAL A 157 9.75 -14.48 -10.43
C VAL A 157 8.48 -14.04 -11.16
N GLU A 158 8.67 -13.33 -12.28
CA GLU A 158 7.56 -12.87 -13.11
C GLU A 158 6.99 -14.06 -13.88
N SER A 159 5.72 -14.37 -13.65
CA SER A 159 4.94 -15.20 -14.56
C SER A 159 4.36 -14.30 -15.67
N SER A 160 4.27 -14.85 -16.87
CA SER A 160 3.77 -14.17 -18.07
C SER A 160 2.29 -14.47 -18.35
N ARG A 161 1.75 -15.58 -17.81
CA ARG A 161 0.36 -15.99 -18.00
C ARG A 161 -0.21 -16.73 -16.77
N PRO A 162 -1.55 -16.74 -16.59
CA PRO A 162 -2.21 -17.54 -15.56
C PRO A 162 -1.87 -19.03 -15.70
N GLY A 163 -1.62 -19.69 -14.58
CA GLY A 163 -1.23 -21.12 -14.53
C GLY A 163 0.23 -21.39 -14.93
N GLU A 164 1.04 -20.40 -15.31
CA GLU A 164 2.45 -20.64 -15.59
C GLU A 164 3.21 -21.12 -14.34
N LEU A 165 2.99 -20.44 -13.22
CA LEU A 165 3.63 -20.74 -11.95
C LEU A 165 2.60 -20.67 -10.83
N LEU A 166 2.35 -21.80 -10.18
CA LEU A 166 1.54 -21.89 -8.98
C LEU A 166 2.43 -22.17 -7.78
N ALA A 167 2.21 -21.44 -6.69
CA ALA A 167 2.93 -21.60 -5.43
C ALA A 167 2.02 -22.28 -4.40
N GLN A 168 2.49 -23.35 -3.75
CA GLN A 168 1.75 -24.05 -2.70
C GLN A 168 2.48 -24.00 -1.36
N ASP A 169 1.70 -23.84 -0.30
CA ASP A 169 2.18 -23.89 1.06
C ASP A 169 1.12 -24.46 2.03
N THR A 170 1.59 -24.93 3.19
CA THR A 170 0.74 -25.48 4.25
C THR A 170 0.93 -24.69 5.56
N PHE A 171 -0.11 -23.99 5.98
CA PHE A 171 -0.12 -23.20 7.23
C PHE A 171 -0.90 -23.90 8.33
N ILE A 172 -0.46 -23.78 9.58
CA ILE A 172 -1.29 -24.15 10.72
C ILE A 172 -2.26 -23.00 11.03
N VAL A 173 -3.56 -23.27 10.94
CA VAL A 173 -4.61 -22.27 11.24
C VAL A 173 -4.87 -22.22 12.74
N GLY A 174 -4.83 -23.37 13.40
CA GLY A 174 -5.07 -23.46 14.83
C GLY A 174 -5.38 -24.89 15.29
N THR A 175 -5.89 -25.01 16.50
CA THR A 175 -6.37 -26.27 17.06
C THR A 175 -7.84 -26.13 17.45
N LEU A 176 -8.69 -26.95 16.86
CA LEU A 176 -10.12 -26.99 17.18
C LEU A 176 -10.37 -28.04 18.25
N LYS A 177 -11.18 -27.69 19.26
CA LYS A 177 -11.57 -28.62 20.32
C LYS A 177 -12.28 -29.84 19.69
N ARG A 178 -11.87 -31.05 20.10
CA ARG A 178 -12.33 -32.37 19.59
C ARG A 178 -11.87 -32.79 18.19
N VAL A 179 -11.33 -31.89 17.37
CA VAL A 179 -10.87 -32.21 16.00
C VAL A 179 -9.33 -32.26 15.93
N GLY A 180 -8.64 -31.46 16.73
CA GLY A 180 -7.18 -31.41 16.74
C GLY A 180 -6.63 -30.25 15.91
N LYS A 181 -5.39 -30.38 15.42
CA LYS A 181 -4.72 -29.35 14.63
C LYS A 181 -5.37 -29.27 13.25
N VAL A 182 -5.55 -28.04 12.76
CA VAL A 182 -6.10 -27.76 11.43
C VAL A 182 -5.04 -27.04 10.62
N TYR A 183 -4.82 -27.56 9.42
CA TYR A 183 -3.86 -27.08 8.45
C TYR A 183 -4.61 -26.53 7.24
N LEU A 184 -4.23 -25.35 6.78
CA LEU A 184 -4.68 -24.77 5.50
C LEU A 184 -3.62 -25.09 4.46
N GLN A 185 -4.01 -25.84 3.44
CA GLN A 185 -3.24 -25.91 2.21
C GLN A 185 -3.73 -24.81 1.29
N ALA A 186 -2.81 -23.96 0.85
CA ALA A 186 -3.11 -22.85 -0.04
C ALA A 186 -2.28 -22.97 -1.32
N VAL A 187 -2.90 -22.67 -2.46
CA VAL A 187 -2.24 -22.59 -3.77
C VAL A 187 -2.53 -21.22 -4.36
N VAL A 188 -1.49 -20.50 -4.78
CA VAL A 188 -1.60 -19.15 -5.34
C VAL A 188 -1.00 -19.11 -6.73
N ASP A 189 -1.73 -18.54 -7.68
CA ASP A 189 -1.21 -18.17 -8.99
C ASP A 189 -0.39 -16.88 -8.88
N THR A 190 0.89 -16.93 -9.24
CA THR A 190 1.77 -15.76 -9.15
C THR A 190 1.42 -14.68 -10.18
N TYR A 191 0.71 -15.02 -11.26
CA TYR A 191 0.32 -14.06 -12.29
C TYR A 191 -0.90 -13.24 -11.85
N GLY A 192 -1.98 -13.95 -11.54
CA GLY A 192 -3.27 -13.34 -11.23
C GLY A 192 -3.48 -13.05 -9.74
N SER A 193 -2.58 -13.49 -8.86
CA SER A 193 -2.81 -13.54 -7.40
C SER A 193 -4.09 -14.30 -7.03
N TYR A 194 -4.52 -15.25 -7.87
CA TYR A 194 -5.71 -16.06 -7.62
C TYR A 194 -5.35 -17.20 -6.68
N ALA A 195 -6.12 -17.34 -5.60
CA ALA A 195 -5.81 -18.27 -4.52
C ALA A 195 -6.88 -19.34 -4.35
N PHE A 196 -6.43 -20.56 -4.05
CA PHE A 196 -7.23 -21.67 -3.59
C PHE A 196 -6.83 -21.98 -2.15
N GLY A 197 -7.78 -22.45 -1.35
CA GLY A 197 -7.52 -22.90 0.01
C GLY A 197 -8.39 -24.09 0.40
N PHE A 198 -7.79 -25.09 1.03
CA PHE A 198 -8.50 -26.23 1.60
C PHE A 198 -7.98 -26.58 3.00
N LEU A 199 -8.89 -26.90 3.92
CA LEU A 199 -8.55 -27.23 5.30
C LEU A 199 -8.46 -28.74 5.50
N HIS A 200 -7.31 -29.19 6.02
CA HIS A 200 -7.06 -30.57 6.38
C HIS A 200 -6.74 -30.69 7.88
N THR A 201 -7.07 -31.84 8.48
CA THR A 201 -6.70 -32.17 9.86
C THR A 201 -5.30 -32.76 9.98
N GLU A 202 -4.71 -33.14 8.84
CA GLU A 202 -3.42 -33.81 8.76
C GLU A 202 -2.49 -33.10 7.78
N LYS A 203 -1.19 -33.30 7.97
CA LYS A 203 -0.12 -32.73 7.15
C LYS A 203 0.55 -33.85 6.38
N LEU A 204 -0.19 -34.42 5.43
CA LEU A 204 0.24 -35.57 4.61
C LEU A 204 0.38 -35.19 3.12
N PRO A 205 1.27 -35.85 2.36
CA PRO A 205 1.40 -35.63 0.91
C PRO A 205 0.10 -35.86 0.13
N GLU A 206 -0.71 -36.82 0.55
CA GLU A 206 -1.97 -37.17 -0.09
C GLU A 206 -2.97 -36.01 -0.04
N CYS A 207 -2.95 -35.22 1.04
CA CYS A 207 -3.78 -34.02 1.14
C CYS A 207 -3.39 -32.99 0.07
N ALA A 208 -2.08 -32.76 -0.10
CA ALA A 208 -1.57 -31.80 -1.08
C ALA A 208 -1.95 -32.19 -2.52
N ILE A 209 -1.84 -33.48 -2.82
CA ILE A 209 -2.21 -34.04 -4.14
C ILE A 209 -3.72 -34.00 -4.34
N ALA A 210 -4.51 -34.40 -3.34
CA ALA A 210 -5.97 -34.40 -3.44
C ALA A 210 -6.50 -33.00 -3.72
N PHE A 211 -5.95 -31.99 -3.05
CA PHE A 211 -6.30 -30.59 -3.30
C PHE A 211 -5.97 -30.15 -4.73
N LEU A 212 -4.80 -30.54 -5.26
CA LEU A 212 -4.43 -30.23 -6.64
C LEU A 212 -5.30 -30.94 -7.67
N HIS A 213 -5.58 -32.23 -7.44
CA HIS A 213 -6.34 -33.07 -8.35
C HIS A 213 -7.80 -32.65 -8.43
N ASN A 214 -8.43 -32.35 -7.29
CA ASN A 214 -9.86 -32.12 -7.21
C ASN A 214 -10.25 -30.67 -7.53
N ASP A 215 -9.45 -29.70 -7.09
CA ASP A 215 -9.84 -28.29 -7.12
C ASP A 215 -9.02 -27.48 -8.12
N VAL A 216 -7.69 -27.51 -8.01
CA VAL A 216 -6.80 -26.61 -8.74
C VAL A 216 -6.72 -26.96 -10.23
N LEU A 217 -6.26 -28.17 -10.57
CA LEU A 217 -6.07 -28.54 -11.98
C LEU A 217 -7.38 -28.55 -12.78
N PRO A 218 -8.52 -29.05 -12.26
CA PRO A 218 -9.80 -28.99 -12.96
C PRO A 218 -10.25 -27.56 -13.23
N PHE A 219 -10.00 -26.62 -12.31
CA PHE A 219 -10.31 -25.21 -12.52
C PHE A 219 -9.56 -24.64 -13.72
N TYR A 220 -8.24 -24.83 -13.80
CA TYR A 220 -7.46 -24.32 -14.94
C TYR A 220 -7.85 -25.01 -16.25
N ARG A 221 -8.04 -26.34 -16.24
CA ARG A 221 -8.50 -27.10 -17.43
C ARG A 221 -9.85 -26.60 -17.95
N LYS A 222 -10.80 -26.28 -17.05
CA LYS A 222 -12.11 -25.73 -17.42
C LYS A 222 -11.99 -24.39 -18.16
N HIS A 223 -10.97 -23.60 -17.84
CA HIS A 223 -10.71 -22.31 -18.49
C HIS A 223 -9.75 -22.43 -19.70
N GLY A 224 -9.41 -23.65 -20.12
CA GLY A 224 -8.48 -23.88 -21.24
C GLY A 224 -7.03 -23.51 -20.92
N LEU A 225 -6.67 -23.45 -19.63
CA LEU A 225 -5.34 -23.09 -19.15
C LEU A 225 -4.57 -24.34 -18.70
N SER A 226 -3.27 -24.37 -18.97
CA SER A 226 -2.36 -25.44 -18.56
C SER A 226 -1.46 -24.97 -17.42
N VAL A 227 -1.37 -25.78 -16.36
CA VAL A 227 -0.41 -25.52 -15.27
C VAL A 227 0.97 -26.00 -15.70
N SER A 228 1.97 -25.10 -15.72
CA SER A 228 3.31 -25.44 -16.23
C SER A 228 4.30 -25.78 -15.11
N VAL A 229 4.35 -24.94 -14.08
CA VAL A 229 5.32 -25.06 -12.98
C VAL A 229 4.60 -24.98 -11.64
N PHE A 230 5.00 -25.85 -10.74
CA PHE A 230 4.50 -25.90 -9.39
C PHE A 230 5.63 -25.67 -8.40
N PHE A 231 5.47 -24.68 -7.53
CA PHE A 231 6.49 -24.21 -6.61
C PHE A 231 6.10 -24.53 -5.17
N THR A 232 6.96 -25.25 -4.46
CA THR A 232 6.72 -25.60 -3.05
C THR A 232 7.96 -25.36 -2.20
N ASP A 233 7.75 -25.33 -0.88
CA ASP A 233 8.86 -25.45 0.06
C ASP A 233 9.40 -26.90 0.13
N ASN A 234 10.43 -27.10 0.95
CA ASN A 234 11.02 -28.42 1.21
C ASN A 234 10.30 -29.17 2.34
N GLY A 235 9.03 -28.87 2.59
CA GLY A 235 8.19 -29.57 3.55
C GLY A 235 8.08 -31.07 3.23
N ARG A 236 7.89 -31.89 4.27
CA ARG A 236 7.75 -33.36 4.12
C ARG A 236 6.49 -33.76 3.36
N GLU A 237 5.53 -32.84 3.25
CA GLU A 237 4.29 -32.98 2.50
C GLU A 237 4.49 -32.81 0.98
N PHE A 238 5.59 -32.16 0.55
CA PHE A 238 5.86 -31.90 -0.86
C PHE A 238 7.10 -32.66 -1.36
N CYS A 239 8.05 -32.95 -0.47
CA CYS A 239 9.36 -33.53 -0.80
C CYS A 239 9.77 -34.65 0.17
N GLY A 240 10.43 -35.69 -0.34
CA GLY A 240 10.85 -36.85 0.46
C GLY A 240 11.96 -37.67 -0.19
N ARG A 241 12.00 -38.97 0.10
CA ARG A 241 12.90 -39.93 -0.61
C ARG A 241 12.50 -40.03 -2.08
N GLU A 242 13.35 -40.65 -2.91
CA GLU A 242 13.30 -40.69 -4.39
C GLU A 242 11.96 -41.06 -5.05
N THR A 243 10.96 -41.52 -4.29
CA THR A 243 9.59 -41.82 -4.73
C THR A 243 8.57 -41.07 -3.88
N HIS A 244 8.64 -39.74 -3.88
CA HIS A 244 7.65 -38.92 -3.17
C HIS A 244 6.33 -38.85 -3.97
N PRO A 245 5.16 -39.12 -3.36
CA PRO A 245 3.87 -39.12 -4.07
C PRO A 245 3.57 -37.82 -4.82
N CYS A 246 3.96 -36.67 -4.26
CA CYS A 246 3.72 -35.36 -4.89
C CYS A 246 4.58 -35.20 -6.16
N GLU A 247 5.86 -35.59 -6.09
CA GLU A 247 6.77 -35.50 -7.25
C GLU A 247 6.32 -36.42 -8.39
N LEU A 248 5.89 -37.64 -8.05
CA LEU A 248 5.32 -38.59 -9.01
C LEU A 248 4.04 -38.04 -9.65
N TYR A 249 3.14 -37.48 -8.85
CA TYR A 249 1.88 -36.93 -9.35
C TYR A 249 2.10 -35.74 -10.29
N LEU A 250 3.01 -34.83 -9.96
CA LEU A 250 3.35 -33.68 -10.81
C LEU A 250 3.99 -34.14 -12.12
N ALA A 251 4.92 -35.10 -12.07
CA ALA A 251 5.53 -35.68 -13.25
C ALA A 251 4.50 -36.36 -14.18
N LEU A 252 3.51 -37.07 -13.62
CA LEU A 252 2.43 -37.69 -14.39
C LEU A 252 1.50 -36.69 -15.09
N ASN A 253 1.46 -35.43 -14.64
CA ASN A 253 0.66 -34.37 -15.24
C ASN A 253 1.48 -33.41 -16.11
N ASP A 254 2.75 -33.76 -16.42
CA ASP A 254 3.69 -32.92 -17.15
C ASP A 254 3.92 -31.53 -16.50
N ILE A 255 3.91 -31.49 -15.16
CA ILE A 255 4.11 -30.26 -14.38
C ILE A 255 5.52 -30.26 -13.77
N GLU A 256 6.30 -29.21 -14.03
CA GLU A 256 7.63 -29.05 -13.44
C GLU A 256 7.52 -28.73 -11.94
N HIS A 257 8.22 -29.48 -11.09
CA HIS A 257 8.29 -29.19 -9.66
C HIS A 257 9.53 -28.37 -9.32
N ARG A 258 9.33 -27.11 -8.91
CA ARG A 258 10.38 -26.22 -8.39
C ARG A 258 10.32 -26.12 -6.87
N LYS A 259 11.50 -26.09 -6.26
CA LYS A 259 11.68 -26.12 -4.80
C LYS A 259 12.50 -24.93 -4.32
N THR A 260 12.20 -24.44 -3.12
CA THR A 260 13.03 -23.42 -2.47
C THR A 260 14.46 -23.93 -2.24
N ARG A 261 15.47 -23.06 -2.35
CA ARG A 261 16.83 -23.42 -1.92
C ARG A 261 16.85 -23.59 -0.39
N VAL A 262 17.51 -24.65 0.08
CA VAL A 262 17.63 -24.98 1.50
C VAL A 262 18.12 -23.75 2.31
N ARG A 263 17.42 -23.39 3.39
CA ARG A 263 17.63 -22.21 4.27
C ARG A 263 17.23 -20.83 3.71
N ARG A 264 16.37 -20.75 2.69
CA ARG A 264 15.72 -19.48 2.28
C ARG A 264 14.19 -19.62 2.27
N PRO A 265 13.52 -19.45 3.42
CA PRO A 265 12.05 -19.51 3.49
C PRO A 265 11.36 -18.38 2.70
N GLN A 266 12.06 -17.27 2.43
CA GLN A 266 11.50 -16.09 1.74
C GLN A 266 11.31 -16.25 0.22
N THR A 267 11.10 -17.47 -0.26
CA THR A 267 10.89 -17.73 -1.70
C THR A 267 9.44 -18.15 -2.03
N ASN A 268 8.57 -18.28 -1.01
CA ASN A 268 7.15 -18.63 -1.15
C ASN A 268 6.20 -17.52 -0.63
N CYS A 269 6.67 -16.27 -0.59
CA CYS A 269 6.00 -15.11 0.00
C CYS A 269 4.63 -14.78 -0.62
N PHE A 270 4.34 -15.19 -1.87
CA PHE A 270 2.98 -15.10 -2.43
C PHE A 270 1.95 -15.86 -1.59
N VAL A 271 2.29 -17.08 -1.14
CA VAL A 271 1.40 -17.91 -0.35
C VAL A 271 1.44 -17.50 1.12
N GLU A 272 2.61 -17.11 1.65
CA GLU A 272 2.77 -16.61 3.03
C GLU A 272 1.99 -15.30 3.30
N ARG A 273 1.57 -14.57 2.25
CA ARG A 273 0.73 -13.37 2.38
C ARG A 273 -0.74 -13.69 2.67
N LEU A 274 -1.27 -14.81 2.18
CA LEU A 274 -2.68 -15.16 2.37
C LEU A 274 -3.12 -15.22 3.85
N PRO A 275 -2.34 -15.81 4.78
CA PRO A 275 -2.69 -15.82 6.20
C PRO A 275 -2.37 -14.52 6.93
N SER A 276 -1.45 -13.70 6.38
CA SER A 276 -0.94 -12.48 7.02
C SER A 276 -1.67 -11.20 6.57
N ASP A 277 -2.44 -11.27 5.49
CA ASP A 277 -3.55 -10.36 5.19
C ASP A 277 -4.62 -10.54 6.27
N LYS A 278 -4.33 -10.02 7.47
CA LYS A 278 -5.36 -9.67 8.43
C LYS A 278 -6.32 -8.76 7.68
N CYS A 279 -7.45 -9.30 7.28
CA CYS A 279 -8.61 -8.51 6.90
C CYS A 279 -8.75 -7.38 7.91
N GLY A 280 -8.36 -6.18 7.50
CA GLY A 280 -8.80 -4.94 8.10
C GLY A 280 -10.29 -4.79 7.81
N ALA A 281 -11.10 -5.70 8.34
CA ALA A 281 -12.53 -5.50 8.44
C ALA A 281 -12.80 -4.53 9.60
N SER A 282 -12.30 -3.31 9.46
CA SER A 282 -12.92 -2.12 10.03
C SER A 282 -13.70 -1.44 8.91
N GLY A 283 -14.73 -2.14 8.42
CA GLY A 283 -15.81 -1.53 7.68
C GLY A 283 -16.81 -0.96 8.69
N PRO A 284 -17.37 0.24 8.46
CA PRO A 284 -18.27 0.87 9.41
C PRO A 284 -19.64 0.19 9.35
N TYR A 285 -20.02 -0.50 10.42
CA TYR A 285 -21.41 -0.65 10.86
C TYR A 285 -21.43 -0.68 12.38
#